data_AF-A0A2G9ST86-F1
#
_entry.id   AF-A0A2G9ST86-F1
#
_cell.length_a   1.000
_cell.length_b   1.000
_cell.length_c   1.000
_cell.angle_alpha   90.00
_cell.angle_beta   90.00
_cell.angle_gamma   90.00
#
_symmetry.space_group_name_H-M   'P 1'
#
loop_
_entity.id
_entity.type
_entity.pdbx_description
1 polymer ?
#
loop_
_entity_poly.entity_id
_entity_poly.type
_entity_poly.pdbx_seq_one_letter_code
_entity_poly.pdbx_strand_id
1 'polypeptide(L)'
;MPDNLVFASFEVILKETLEKKVPIVTSEIGLVKRGATIAYGADFYMWGYQAGEAAAEYFDTGDLVAVGLRPVKVRKLVHNAQRAQELGFTPPAESQPM
;
A
#
# COMPACT_ATOMS: atom_id res chain seq x y z
N MET A 1 -8.10 -14.69 6.06
CA MET A 1 -7.52 -13.91 4.96
C MET A 1 -8.62 -13.19 4.18
N PRO A 2 -9.22 -12.11 4.74
CA PRO A 2 -10.25 -11.29 4.08
C PRO A 2 -9.68 -10.14 3.22
N ASP A 3 -8.39 -9.83 3.35
CA ASP A 3 -7.65 -8.84 2.58
C ASP A 3 -7.62 -9.14 1.07
N ASN A 4 -7.34 -10.39 0.70
CA ASN A 4 -7.29 -10.79 -0.71
C ASN A 4 -8.65 -10.73 -1.40
N LEU A 5 -9.75 -10.94 -0.66
CA LEU A 5 -11.10 -10.83 -1.22
C LEU A 5 -11.45 -9.37 -1.53
N VAL A 6 -11.10 -8.44 -0.61
CA VAL A 6 -11.25 -7.00 -0.81
C VAL A 6 -10.39 -6.53 -1.98
N PHE A 7 -9.15 -7.01 -2.07
CA PHE A 7 -8.27 -6.68 -3.18
C PHE A 7 -8.80 -7.22 -4.52
N ALA A 8 -9.31 -8.45 -4.56
CA ALA A 8 -9.86 -9.06 -5.78
C ALA A 8 -11.20 -8.44 -6.21
N SER A 9 -11.98 -7.92 -5.26
CA SER A 9 -13.33 -7.36 -5.50
C SER A 9 -13.35 -5.83 -5.46
N PHE A 10 -12.18 -5.19 -5.53
CA PHE A 10 -12.03 -3.76 -5.32
C PHE A 10 -12.87 -2.93 -6.30
N GLU A 11 -13.03 -3.39 -7.54
CA GLU A 11 -13.81 -2.71 -8.58
C GLU A 11 -15.29 -2.54 -8.19
N VAL A 12 -15.84 -3.48 -7.41
CA VAL A 12 -17.21 -3.38 -6.88
C VAL A 12 -17.31 -2.25 -5.85
N ILE A 13 -16.33 -2.18 -4.94
CA ILE A 13 -16.25 -1.12 -3.92
C ILE A 13 -16.06 0.24 -4.60
N LEU A 14 -15.21 0.30 -5.62
CA LEU A 14 -14.96 1.50 -6.39
C LEU A 14 -16.24 2.02 -7.04
N LYS A 15 -17.00 1.14 -7.72
CA LYS A 15 -18.26 1.53 -8.36
C LYS A 15 -19.25 2.15 -7.37
N GLU A 16 -19.47 1.50 -6.23
CA GLU A 16 -20.41 1.96 -5.20
C GLU A 16 -19.99 3.31 -4.58
N THR A 17 -18.69 3.51 -4.39
CA THR A 17 -18.15 4.75 -3.79
C THR A 17 -18.04 5.89 -4.79
N LEU A 18 -17.89 5.61 -6.09
CA LEU A 18 -17.92 6.59 -7.16
C LEU A 18 -19.26 7.32 -7.20
N GLU A 19 -20.36 6.57 -7.25
CA GLU A 19 -21.73 7.13 -7.31
C GLU A 19 -22.04 8.01 -6.09
N LYS A 20 -21.54 7.61 -4.92
CA LYS A 20 -21.80 8.30 -3.64
C LYS A 20 -20.78 9.39 -3.30
N LYS A 21 -19.78 9.63 -4.18
CA LYS A 21 -18.65 10.55 -3.93
C LYS A 21 -17.95 10.29 -2.59
N VAL A 22 -17.80 9.02 -2.23
CA VAL A 22 -17.12 8.60 -1.00
C VAL A 22 -15.64 8.37 -1.31
N PRO A 23 -14.70 8.93 -0.53
CA PRO A 23 -13.28 8.65 -0.69
C PRO A 23 -12.95 7.23 -0.21
N ILE A 24 -12.02 6.56 -0.90
CA ILE A 24 -11.48 5.28 -0.46
C ILE A 24 -10.10 5.50 0.15
N VAL A 25 -9.95 5.14 1.43
CA VAL A 25 -8.68 5.12 2.17
C VAL A 25 -8.26 3.67 2.37
N THR A 26 -7.00 3.35 2.07
CA THR A 26 -6.51 1.96 2.15
C THR A 26 -5.07 1.86 2.64
N SER A 27 -4.67 0.69 3.13
CA SER A 27 -3.27 0.37 3.47
C SER A 27 -2.48 -0.16 2.27
N GLU A 28 -3.14 -0.39 1.13
CA GLU A 28 -2.54 -1.00 -0.04
C GLU A 28 -2.29 0.02 -1.15
N ILE A 29 -1.01 0.38 -1.33
CA ILE A 29 -0.59 1.40 -2.30
C ILE A 29 -1.01 1.06 -3.74
N GLY A 30 -1.07 -0.22 -4.10
CA GLY A 30 -1.46 -0.67 -5.43
C GLY A 30 -2.92 -0.37 -5.81
N LEU A 31 -3.79 -0.16 -4.81
CA LEU A 31 -5.20 0.16 -5.06
C LEU A 31 -5.41 1.62 -5.49
N VAL A 32 -4.44 2.51 -5.25
CA VAL A 32 -4.52 3.91 -5.70
C VAL A 32 -4.52 4.01 -7.23
N LYS A 33 -3.70 3.19 -7.88
CA LYS A 33 -3.72 3.01 -9.35
C LYS A 33 -5.04 2.45 -9.87
N ARG A 34 -5.78 1.73 -9.03
CA ARG A 34 -7.09 1.16 -9.36
C ARG A 34 -8.25 2.10 -9.03
N GLY A 35 -7.99 3.28 -8.47
CA GLY A 35 -9.02 4.31 -8.20
C GLY A 35 -9.27 4.60 -6.72
N ALA A 36 -8.51 4.01 -5.79
CA ALA A 36 -8.57 4.45 -4.40
C ALA A 36 -8.07 5.91 -4.27
N THR A 37 -8.64 6.67 -3.33
CA THR A 37 -8.33 8.10 -3.18
C THR A 37 -6.94 8.32 -2.59
N ILE A 38 -6.61 7.59 -1.52
CA ILE A 38 -5.33 7.73 -0.80
C ILE A 38 -4.97 6.41 -0.11
N ALA A 39 -3.68 6.11 -0.03
CA ALA A 39 -3.19 4.94 0.67
C ALA A 39 -1.93 5.23 1.48
N TYR A 40 -1.81 4.58 2.63
CA TYR A 40 -0.58 4.55 3.43
C TYR A 40 -0.16 3.10 3.67
N GLY A 41 0.91 2.66 3.00
CA GLY A 41 1.26 1.25 2.95
C GLY A 41 2.75 0.98 2.85
N ALA A 42 3.08 -0.31 2.91
CA ALA A 42 4.45 -0.76 2.66
C ALA A 42 4.87 -0.43 1.23
N ASP A 43 6.11 0.02 1.05
CA ASP A 43 6.73 -0.04 -0.26
C ASP A 43 7.16 -1.49 -0.52
N PHE A 44 6.38 -2.22 -1.33
CA PHE A 44 6.62 -3.64 -1.61
C PHE A 44 7.99 -3.91 -2.25
N TYR A 45 8.53 -2.97 -3.03
CA TYR A 45 9.85 -3.14 -3.61
C TYR A 45 10.92 -3.09 -2.51
N MET A 46 10.87 -2.07 -1.65
CA MET A 46 11.79 -1.95 -0.53
C MET A 46 11.61 -3.05 0.52
N TRP A 47 10.38 -3.53 0.72
CA TRP A 47 10.11 -4.65 1.60
C TRP A 47 10.70 -5.96 1.04
N GLY A 48 10.62 -6.19 -0.27
CA GLY A 48 11.30 -7.30 -0.94
C GLY A 48 12.82 -7.22 -0.81
N TYR A 49 13.39 -6.02 -0.97
CA TYR A 49 14.82 -5.78 -0.73
C TYR A 49 15.21 -6.13 0.72
N GLN A 50 14.46 -5.63 1.70
CA GLN A 50 14.66 -5.93 3.12
C GLN A 50 14.57 -7.45 3.42
N ALA A 51 13.67 -8.16 2.75
CA ALA A 51 13.58 -9.62 2.86
C ALA A 51 14.81 -10.31 2.25
N GLY A 52 15.33 -9.80 1.13
CA GLY A 52 16.58 -10.26 0.53
C GLY A 52 17.79 -10.07 1.43
N GLU A 53 17.90 -8.93 2.12
CA GLU A 53 18.95 -8.69 3.13
C GLU A 53 18.87 -9.72 4.27
N ALA A 54 17.67 -10.00 4.78
CA ALA A 54 17.49 -11.01 5.83
C ALA A 54 17.86 -12.42 5.34
N ALA A 55 17.57 -12.75 4.07
CA ALA A 55 17.98 -14.02 3.47
C ALA A 55 19.51 -14.12 3.33
N ALA A 56 20.18 -13.04 2.92
CA ALA A 56 21.64 -12.99 2.83
C ALA A 56 22.31 -13.18 4.21
N GLU A 57 21.78 -12.53 5.24
CA GLU A 57 22.24 -12.68 6.62
C GLU A 57 22.08 -14.11 7.15
N TYR A 58 20.97 -14.77 6.80
CA TYR A 58 20.79 -16.19 7.09
C TYR A 58 21.82 -17.06 6.38
N PHE A 59 22.11 -16.80 5.11
CA PHE A 59 23.12 -17.59 4.38
C PHE A 59 24.53 -17.43 4.94
N ASP A 60 24.84 -16.28 5.56
CA ASP A 60 26.14 -16.05 6.21
C ASP A 60 26.23 -16.68 7.61
N THR A 61 25.15 -16.59 8.40
CA THR A 61 25.15 -17.00 9.82
C THR A 61 24.62 -18.40 10.09
N GLY A 62 23.71 -18.91 9.25
CA GLY A 62 22.95 -20.14 9.49
C GLY A 62 21.93 -20.06 10.63
N ASP A 63 21.72 -18.90 11.24
CA ASP A 63 20.88 -18.74 12.44
C ASP A 63 19.57 -17.99 12.12
N LEU A 64 18.48 -18.76 11.96
CA LEU A 64 17.13 -18.21 11.73
C LEU A 64 16.58 -17.43 12.92
N VAL A 65 16.98 -17.76 14.14
CA VAL A 65 16.48 -17.11 15.35
C VAL A 65 17.08 -15.71 15.46
N ALA A 66 18.38 -15.57 15.17
CA ALA A 66 19.07 -14.29 15.14
C ALA A 66 18.53 -13.35 14.05
N VAL A 67 18.28 -13.87 12.84
CA VAL A 67 17.76 -13.07 11.71
C VAL A 67 16.39 -12.49 12.04
N GLY A 68 15.50 -13.32 12.58
CA GLY A 68 14.19 -12.94 13.11
C GLY A 68 13.22 -12.31 12.10
N LEU A 69 11.97 -12.09 12.53
CA LEU A 69 10.99 -11.33 11.77
C LEU A 69 11.22 -9.83 11.96
N ARG A 70 11.18 -9.07 10.86
CA ARG A 70 11.45 -7.62 10.86
C ARG A 70 10.21 -6.85 10.42
N PRO A 71 9.80 -5.78 11.13
CA PRO A 71 8.74 -4.90 10.65
C PRO A 71 9.19 -4.20 9.36
N VAL A 72 8.23 -3.85 8.51
CA VAL A 72 8.48 -3.07 7.28
C VAL A 72 9.11 -1.73 7.66
N LYS A 73 10.30 -1.45 7.10
CA LYS A 73 11.04 -0.20 7.35
C LYS A 73 10.49 0.98 6.56
N VAL A 74 10.14 0.78 5.29
CA VAL A 74 9.76 1.86 4.37
C VAL A 74 8.26 1.82 4.07
N ARG A 75 7.58 2.92 4.35
CA ARG A 75 6.17 3.13 4.04
C ARG A 75 5.99 4.38 3.20
N LYS A 76 4.98 4.36 2.34
CA LYS A 76 4.64 5.47 1.44
C LYS A 76 3.21 5.90 1.66
N LEU A 77 3.00 7.20 1.69
CA LEU A 77 1.69 7.83 1.55
C LEU A 77 1.53 8.24 0.08
N VAL A 78 0.51 7.71 -0.59
CA VAL A 78 0.25 7.95 -2.01
C VAL A 78 -1.20 8.32 -2.24
N HIS A 79 -1.49 9.17 -3.22
CA HIS A 79 -2.84 9.62 -3.54
C HIS A 79 -3.12 9.58 -5.05
N ASN A 80 -4.41 9.44 -5.40
CA ASN A 80 -4.86 9.55 -6.78
C ASN A 80 -5.27 10.99 -7.05
N ALA A 81 -4.50 11.70 -7.89
CA ALA A 81 -4.70 13.12 -8.15
C ALA A 81 -6.05 13.43 -8.82
N GLN A 82 -6.47 12.60 -9.79
CA GLN A 82 -7.76 12.75 -10.45
C GLN A 82 -8.89 12.59 -9.45
N ARG A 83 -8.84 11.54 -8.62
CA ARG A 83 -9.88 11.27 -7.63
C ARG A 83 -9.94 12.34 -6.54
N ALA A 84 -8.79 12.85 -6.13
CA ALA A 84 -8.70 13.97 -5.19
C ALA A 84 -9.41 15.21 -5.75
N GLN A 85 -9.18 15.55 -7.03
CA GLN A 85 -9.83 16.67 -7.70
C GLN A 85 -11.36 16.47 -7.82
N GLU A 86 -11.82 15.30 -8.26
CA GLU A 86 -13.25 14.98 -8.38
C GLU A 86 -14.02 15.10 -7.06
N LEU A 87 -13.35 14.78 -5.95
CA LEU A 87 -13.91 14.81 -4.61
C LEU A 87 -13.71 16.15 -3.89
N GLY A 88 -12.96 17.09 -4.47
CA GLY A 88 -12.54 18.33 -3.78
C GLY A 88 -11.65 18.05 -2.56
N PHE A 89 -10.95 16.92 -2.53
CA PHE A 89 -10.04 16.53 -1.48
C PHE A 89 -8.66 17.13 -1.75
N THR A 90 -8.05 17.75 -0.73
CA THR A 90 -6.66 18.24 -0.80
C THR A 90 -5.74 17.20 -0.17
N PRO A 91 -4.88 16.53 -0.96
CA PRO A 91 -3.94 15.55 -0.42
C PRO A 91 -2.91 16.18 0.53
N PRO A 92 -2.44 15.46 1.56
CA PRO A 92 -1.34 15.92 2.41
C PRO A 92 -0.07 16.20 1.60
N ALA A 93 0.74 17.17 2.01
CA ALA A 93 1.94 17.60 1.28
C ALA A 93 3.00 16.49 1.14
N GLU A 94 3.04 15.59 2.12
CA GLU A 94 3.92 14.44 2.16
C GLU A 94 3.44 13.25 1.31
N SER A 95 2.21 13.32 0.77
CA SER A 95 1.66 12.28 -0.10
C SER A 95 2.13 12.43 -1.55
N GLN A 96 2.51 11.32 -2.17
CA GLN A 96 2.99 11.29 -3.56
C GLN A 96 1.84 10.95 -4.52
N PRO A 97 1.72 11.62 -5.68
CA PRO A 97 0.76 11.21 -6.68
C PRO A 97 1.14 9.85 -7.27
N MET A 98 0.13 9.01 -7.52
CA MET A 98 0.30 7.67 -8.10
C MET A 98 -0.77 7.37 -9.16
#